data_AF-A0A1B0GI20-F1
#
_entry.id   AF-A0A1B0GI20-F1
#
_cell.length_a   1.000
_cell.length_b   1.000
_cell.length_c   1.000
_cell.angle_alpha   90.00
_cell.angle_beta   90.00
_cell.angle_gamma   90.00
#
_symmetry.space_group_name_H-M   'P 1'
#
loop_
_entity.id
_entity.type
_entity.pdbx_description
1 polymer ?
#
loop_
_entity_poly.entity_id
_entity_poly.type
_entity_poly.pdbx_seq_one_letter_code
_entity_poly.pdbx_strand_id
1 'polypeptide(L)'
;MAVKTLHKFLLVAGFVSLIHAAYSAAQHRTYLRITEQTFSSLPFDIQLQAVISLIVLVYSILQVVGEFREIRAAVDLQAKSWETLSNIPSFYIFNHRGKSLSGNFENNVDASND
;
A
#
# COMPACT_ATOMS: atom_id res chain seq x y z
N MET A 1 -0.04 10.39 4.69
CA MET A 1 -1.05 9.33 4.43
C MET A 1 -1.97 9.69 3.27
N ALA A 2 -2.60 10.87 3.25
CA ALA A 2 -3.54 11.29 2.20
C ALA A 2 -3.01 11.15 0.77
N VAL A 3 -1.75 11.54 0.51
CA VAL A 3 -1.13 11.44 -0.82
C VAL A 3 -1.03 9.98 -1.29
N LYS A 4 -0.65 9.03 -0.43
CA LYS A 4 -0.60 7.61 -0.80
C LYS A 4 -1.99 7.05 -1.10
N THR A 5 -3.00 7.47 -0.34
CA THR A 5 -4.40 7.10 -0.59
C THR A 5 -4.90 7.65 -1.93
N LEU A 6 -4.52 8.88 -2.28
CA LEU A 6 -4.85 9.48 -3.58
C LEU A 6 -4.27 8.69 -4.76
N HIS A 7 -3.00 8.29 -4.69
CA HIS A 7 -2.38 7.48 -5.76
C HIS A 7 -3.01 6.09 -5.89
N LYS A 8 -3.45 5.49 -4.78
CA LYS A 8 -4.23 4.24 -4.82
C LYS A 8 -5.59 4.44 -5.48
N PHE A 9 -6.26 5.55 -5.19
CA PHE A 9 -7.52 5.90 -5.87
C PHE A 9 -7.30 6.13 -7.37
N LEU A 10 -6.28 6.91 -7.75
CA LEU A 10 -5.89 7.13 -9.14
C LEU A 10 -5.55 5.82 -9.87
N LEU A 11 -4.90 4.88 -9.18
CA LEU A 11 -4.60 3.55 -9.73
C LEU A 11 -5.89 2.80 -10.08
N VAL A 12 -6.85 2.75 -9.15
CA VAL A 12 -8.16 2.09 -9.38
C VAL A 12 -8.93 2.80 -10.50
N ALA A 13 -8.99 4.13 -10.48
CA ALA A 13 -9.64 4.91 -11.52
C ALA A 13 -9.00 4.70 -12.90
N GLY A 14 -7.66 4.63 -12.96
CA GLY A 14 -6.91 4.32 -14.17
C GLY A 14 -7.25 2.94 -14.74
N PHE A 15 -7.34 1.91 -13.88
CA PHE A 15 -7.77 0.56 -14.29
C PHE A 15 -9.19 0.56 -14.84
N VAL A 16 -10.14 1.18 -14.14
CA VAL A 16 -11.54 1.28 -14.58
C VAL A 16 -11.63 2.02 -15.92
N SER A 17 -10.89 3.12 -16.07
CA SER A 17 -10.84 3.91 -17.31
C SER A 17 -10.25 3.12 -18.48
N LEU A 18 -9.21 2.30 -18.24
CA LEU A 18 -8.60 1.44 -19.24
C LEU A 18 -9.52 0.28 -19.65
N ILE A 19 -10.21 -0.34 -18.69
CA ILE A 19 -11.23 -1.36 -18.95
C ILE A 19 -12.38 -0.77 -19.78
N HIS A 20 -12.80 0.46 -19.47
CA HIS A 20 -13.82 1.16 -20.25
C HIS A 20 -13.36 1.38 -21.69
N ALA A 21 -12.12 1.82 -21.92
CA ALA A 21 -11.58 1.97 -23.28
C ALA A 21 -11.51 0.64 -24.04
N ALA A 22 -11.13 -0.45 -23.35
CA ALA A 22 -11.10 -1.79 -23.92
C ALA A 22 -12.51 -2.29 -24.29
N TYR A 23 -13.50 -2.03 -23.42
CA TYR A 23 -14.90 -2.36 -23.70
C TYR A 23 -15.42 -1.58 -24.92
N SER A 24 -15.18 -0.27 -24.99
CA SER A 24 -15.55 0.55 -26.15
C SER A 24 -14.90 0.05 -27.45
N ALA A 25 -13.62 -0.32 -27.40
CA ALA A 25 -12.91 -0.88 -28.56
C ALA A 25 -13.51 -2.22 -29.02
N ALA A 26 -13.83 -3.11 -28.08
CA ALA A 26 -14.46 -4.40 -28.36
C ALA A 26 -15.88 -4.23 -28.94
N GLN A 27 -16.66 -3.31 -28.38
CA GLN A 27 -18.00 -2.98 -28.89
C GLN A 27 -17.92 -2.38 -30.30
N HIS A 28 -17.01 -1.44 -30.56
CA HIS A 28 -16.82 -0.87 -31.88
C HIS A 28 -16.48 -1.94 -32.94
N ARG A 29 -15.59 -2.88 -32.61
CA ARG A 29 -15.28 -4.01 -33.50
C ARG A 29 -16.48 -4.92 -33.74
N THR A 30 -17.29 -5.16 -32.72
CA THR A 30 -18.50 -6.00 -32.83
C THR A 30 -19.55 -5.29 -33.70
N TYR A 31 -19.73 -3.99 -33.51
CA TYR A 31 -20.64 -3.16 -34.29
C TYR A 31 -20.30 -3.19 -35.80
N LEU A 32 -19.02 -3.02 -36.15
CA LEU A 32 -18.58 -3.09 -37.55
C LEU A 32 -18.83 -4.47 -38.18
N ARG A 33 -18.64 -5.55 -37.40
CA ARG A 33 -18.93 -6.91 -37.88
C ARG A 33 -20.41 -7.13 -38.17
N ILE A 34 -21.30 -6.61 -37.32
CA ILE A 34 -22.76 -6.77 -37.47
C ILE A 34 -23.29 -5.89 -38.61
N THR A 35 -22.70 -4.72 -38.81
CA THR A 35 -23.10 -3.79 -39.87
C THR A 35 -22.39 -4.04 -41.20
N GLU A 36 -21.60 -5.11 -41.29
CA GLU A 36 -20.80 -5.49 -42.48
C GLU A 36 -19.89 -4.37 -42.99
N GLN A 37 -19.51 -3.43 -42.12
CA GLN A 37 -18.61 -2.35 -42.45
C GLN A 37 -17.15 -2.80 -42.35
N THR A 38 -16.31 -2.29 -43.24
CA THR A 38 -14.88 -2.60 -43.21
C THR A 38 -14.19 -1.88 -42.06
N PHE A 39 -13.29 -2.58 -41.38
CA PHE A 39 -12.49 -2.00 -40.31
C PHE A 39 -11.37 -1.14 -40.92
N SER A 40 -11.47 0.19 -40.81
CA SER A 40 -10.37 1.09 -41.21
C SER A 40 -9.44 1.39 -40.03
N SER A 41 -10.00 1.87 -38.92
CA SER A 41 -9.25 2.32 -37.75
C SER A 41 -10.16 2.41 -36.53
N LEU A 42 -9.56 2.51 -35.34
CA LEU A 42 -10.30 2.84 -34.13
C LEU A 42 -10.62 4.35 -34.10
N PRO A 43 -11.78 4.76 -33.59
CA PRO A 43 -12.07 6.15 -33.27
C PRO A 43 -10.97 6.79 -32.40
N PHE A 44 -10.62 8.04 -32.71
CA PHE A 44 -9.50 8.74 -32.06
C PHE A 44 -9.72 8.97 -30.56
N ASP A 45 -10.97 9.17 -30.14
CA ASP A 45 -11.37 9.29 -28.73
C ASP A 45 -11.01 8.03 -27.92
N ILE A 46 -11.28 6.83 -28.44
CA ILE A 46 -10.93 5.56 -27.76
C ILE A 46 -9.41 5.40 -27.67
N GLN A 47 -8.69 5.76 -28.73
CA GLN A 47 -7.21 5.72 -28.73
C GLN A 47 -6.64 6.67 -27.67
N LEU A 48 -7.12 7.91 -27.64
CA LEU A 48 -6.68 8.93 -26.70
C LEU A 48 -7.02 8.53 -25.27
N GLN A 49 -8.23 8.02 -25.01
CA GLN A 49 -8.62 7.51 -23.70
C GLN A 49 -7.67 6.40 -23.25
N ALA A 50 -7.41 5.39 -24.10
CA ALA A 50 -6.53 4.28 -23.74
C ALA A 50 -5.09 4.74 -23.41
N VAL A 51 -4.53 5.68 -24.18
CA VAL A 51 -3.18 6.22 -23.94
C VAL A 51 -3.12 7.00 -22.63
N ILE A 52 -4.10 7.88 -22.37
CA ILE A 52 -4.16 8.66 -21.13
C ILE A 52 -4.33 7.73 -19.92
N SER A 53 -5.26 6.77 -19.99
CA SER A 53 -5.49 5.79 -18.91
C SER A 53 -4.21 4.98 -18.62
N LEU A 54 -3.46 4.59 -19.66
CA LEU A 54 -2.20 3.88 -19.50
C LEU A 54 -1.13 4.74 -18.80
N ILE A 55 -0.96 5.99 -19.20
CA ILE A 55 0.00 6.91 -18.57
C ILE A 55 -0.33 7.10 -17.09
N VAL A 56 -1.62 7.35 -16.77
CA VAL A 56 -2.07 7.51 -15.39
C VAL A 56 -1.83 6.24 -14.57
N LEU A 57 -2.05 5.06 -15.16
CA LEU A 57 -1.87 3.79 -14.49
C LEU A 57 -0.39 3.50 -14.18
N VAL A 58 0.50 3.71 -15.15
CA VAL A 58 1.95 3.58 -14.97
C VAL A 58 2.44 4.58 -13.91
N TYR A 59 2.01 5.84 -13.98
CA TYR A 59 2.40 6.83 -12.98
C TYR A 59 1.92 6.44 -11.57
N SER A 60 0.66 6.02 -11.45
CA SER A 60 0.07 5.65 -10.16
C SER A 60 0.72 4.42 -9.54
N ILE A 61 1.10 3.43 -10.34
CA ILE A 61 1.70 2.19 -9.81
C ILE A 61 3.10 2.44 -9.24
N LEU A 62 3.90 3.29 -9.91
CA LEU A 62 5.23 3.68 -9.43
C LEU A 62 5.16 4.34 -8.04
N GLN A 63 4.15 5.17 -7.82
CA GLN A 63 3.94 5.86 -6.55
C GLN A 63 3.40 4.94 -5.43
N VAL A 64 2.78 3.81 -5.79
CA VAL A 64 2.21 2.84 -4.84
C VAL A 64 3.23 1.80 -4.39
N VAL A 65 4.15 1.38 -5.27
CA VAL A 65 5.16 0.34 -4.99
C VAL A 65 6.08 0.70 -3.81
N GLY A 66 6.24 2.00 -3.53
CA GLY A 66 6.95 2.49 -2.36
C GLY A 66 8.41 2.82 -2.63
N GLU A 67 9.04 3.40 -1.62
CA GLU A 67 10.40 3.92 -1.72
C GLU A 67 11.44 2.81 -1.57
N PHE A 68 12.55 2.96 -2.29
CA PHE A 68 13.71 2.11 -2.08
C PHE A 68 14.30 2.35 -0.68
N ARG A 69 14.72 1.27 -0.02
CA ARG A 69 15.49 1.32 1.23
C ARG A 69 16.96 1.15 0.96
N GLU A 70 17.79 1.77 1.79
CA GLU A 70 19.24 1.66 1.69
C GLU A 70 19.72 0.24 2.06
N ILE A 71 20.68 -0.28 1.30
CA ILE A 71 21.21 -1.65 1.49
C ILE A 71 22.16 -1.71 2.71
N ARG A 72 22.78 -0.59 3.09
CA ARG A 72 23.81 -0.55 4.13
C ARG A 72 23.19 -0.65 5.54
N ALA A 73 23.34 -1.81 6.16
CA ALA A 73 22.85 -2.08 7.52
C ALA A 73 23.38 -1.12 8.60
N ALA A 74 24.56 -0.52 8.40
CA ALA A 74 25.12 0.45 9.35
C ALA A 74 24.23 1.69 9.54
N VAL A 75 23.47 2.09 8.52
CA VAL A 75 22.58 3.26 8.60
C VAL A 75 21.38 2.98 9.49
N ASP A 76 20.77 1.80 9.34
CA ASP A 76 19.68 1.35 10.21
C ASP A 76 20.14 1.13 11.66
N LEU A 77 21.39 0.68 11.84
CA LEU A 77 21.98 0.48 13.17
C LEU A 77 22.34 1.79 13.87
N GLN A 78 22.74 2.83 13.14
CA GLN A 78 22.99 4.16 13.70
C GLN A 78 21.73 4.79 14.30
N ALA A 79 20.55 4.45 13.78
CA ALA A 79 19.28 4.90 14.33
C ALA A 79 18.88 4.19 15.64
N LYS A 80 19.56 3.10 16.03
CA LYS A 80 19.27 2.35 17.26
C LYS A 80 20.13 2.83 18.42
N SER A 81 19.50 3.06 19.58
CA SER A 81 20.19 3.38 20.83
C SER A 81 20.69 2.11 21.54
N TRP A 82 21.71 2.30 22.39
CA TRP A 82 22.21 1.24 23.27
C TRP A 82 21.14 0.67 24.20
N GLU A 83 20.22 1.50 24.70
CA GLU A 83 19.08 1.06 25.52
C GLU A 83 18.20 0.05 24.79
N THR A 84 17.98 0.25 23.48
CA THR A 84 17.17 -0.66 22.65
C THR A 84 17.88 -2.00 22.44
N LEU A 85 19.21 -1.99 22.32
CA LEU A 85 20.03 -3.19 22.12
C LEU A 85 20.29 -3.97 23.43
N SER A 86 20.44 -3.25 24.54
CA SER A 86 20.63 -3.78 25.90
C SER A 86 19.41 -4.55 26.40
N ASN A 87 18.23 -4.20 25.89
CA ASN A 87 16.99 -4.85 26.21
C ASN A 87 16.88 -6.24 25.54
N ILE A 88 17.20 -7.31 26.28
CA ILE A 88 17.16 -8.70 25.77
C ILE A 88 15.91 -9.43 26.32
N PRO A 89 14.84 -9.60 25.52
CA PRO A 89 13.56 -10.12 26.01
C PRO A 89 13.63 -11.54 26.57
N SER A 90 14.55 -12.37 26.07
CA SER A 90 14.73 -13.75 26.53
C SER A 90 15.26 -13.86 27.97
N PHE A 91 15.79 -12.78 28.55
CA PHE A 91 16.39 -12.76 29.89
C PHE A 91 15.69 -11.78 30.84
N TYR A 92 14.42 -11.48 30.61
CA TYR A 92 13.68 -10.61 31.51
C TYR A 92 13.50 -11.24 32.90
N ILE A 93 13.90 -10.48 33.90
CA ILE A 93 13.62 -10.76 35.31
C ILE A 93 12.57 -9.76 35.76
N PHE A 94 11.38 -10.24 36.12
CA PHE A 94 10.25 -9.41 36.54
C PHE A 94 10.33 -8.99 38.02
N ASN A 95 11.41 -9.35 38.72
CA ASN A 95 11.69 -8.91 40.07
C ASN A 95 12.44 -7.56 40.07
N HIS A 96 11.74 -6.48 39.74
CA HIS A 96 12.30 -5.13 39.70
C HIS A 96 11.41 -4.13 40.46
N ARG A 97 11.95 -2.94 40.77
CA ARG A 97 11.26 -1.88 41.53
C ARG A 97 9.90 -1.47 40.94
N GLY A 98 9.74 -1.57 39.62
CA GLY A 98 8.46 -1.35 38.93
C GLY A 98 7.30 -2.23 39.41
N LYS A 99 7.58 -3.38 40.06
CA LYS A 99 6.55 -4.24 40.66
C LYS A 99 5.77 -3.47 41.72
N SER A 100 6.45 -2.88 42.70
CA SER A 100 5.84 -2.11 43.81
C SER A 100 5.25 -0.76 43.37
N LEU A 101 5.68 -0.23 42.23
CA LEU A 101 5.19 1.05 41.69
C LEU A 101 4.02 0.89 40.73
N SER A 102 3.70 -0.35 40.34
CA SER A 102 2.53 -0.64 39.52
C SER A 102 1.29 -0.72 40.42
N GLY A 103 0.23 0.02 40.09
CA GLY A 103 -1.02 0.03 40.87
C GLY A 103 -1.73 -1.32 40.98
N ASN A 104 -1.25 -2.34 40.24
CA ASN A 104 -1.74 -3.72 40.31
C ASN A 104 -1.06 -4.57 41.40
N PHE A 105 0.02 -4.09 42.02
CA PHE A 105 0.68 -4.83 43.11
C PHE A 105 -0.16 -4.83 44.38
N GLU A 106 -0.82 -3.72 44.70
CA GLU A 106 -1.72 -3.62 45.86
C GLU A 106 -2.86 -4.64 45.76
N ASN A 107 -3.51 -4.73 44.59
CA ASN A 107 -4.65 -5.64 44.36
C ASN A 107 -4.30 -7.14 44.42
N ASN A 108 -3.02 -7.53 44.27
CA ASN A 108 -2.61 -8.93 44.23
C ASN A 108 -2.00 -9.42 45.57
N VAL A 109 -1.54 -8.51 46.43
CA VAL A 109 -1.16 -8.86 47.81
C VAL A 109 -2.40 -9.29 48.60
N ASP A 110 -3.51 -8.58 48.43
CA ASP A 110 -4.77 -8.87 49.13
C ASP A 110 -5.43 -10.19 48.65
N ALA A 111 -5.24 -10.58 47.39
CA ALA A 111 -5.80 -11.82 46.83
C ALA A 111 -4.99 -13.09 47.12
N SER A 112 -3.78 -12.96 47.68
CA SER A 112 -2.88 -14.09 48.01
C SER A 112 -2.87 -14.44 49.50
N ASN A 113 -3.61 -13.69 50.32
CA ASN A 113 -3.72 -13.88 51.77
C ASN A 113 -5.03 -14.56 52.20
N ASP A 114 -5.84 -15.04 51.25
CA ASP A 114 -6.99 -15.94 51.42
C ASP A 114 -6.65 -17.34 50.87
#